data_AF-A0A7W7ZKE7-F1
#
_entry.id   AF-A0A7W7ZKE7-F1
#
_cell.length_a   1.000
_cell.length_b   1.000
_cell.length_c   1.000
_cell.angle_alpha   90.00
_cell.angle_beta   90.00
_cell.angle_gamma   90.00
#
_symmetry.space_group_name_H-M   'P 1'
#
loop_
_entity.id
_entity.type
_entity.pdbx_description
1 polymer ?
#
loop_
_entity_poly.entity_id
_entity_poly.type
_entity_poly.pdbx_seq_one_letter_code
_entity_poly.pdbx_strand_id
1 'polypeptide(L)'
;MSFFSRELKAKCGLGEAEHDHGECHGHSGMIGWKWSVKEKLAARTALNLALDRELAAVIHEAKERAERIKEASDLWEMETWLIDQREGIARTFDFRYSVLARVFATLLRERRVSLIDLRGLAQEKLDTIERLSRT
;
A
#
# COMPACT_ATOMS: atom_id res chain seq x y z
N MET A 1 5.75 7.36 -15.68
CA MET A 1 5.55 6.50 -14.49
C MET A 1 6.90 5.97 -14.05
N SER A 2 7.31 6.24 -12.81
CA SER A 2 8.62 5.83 -12.26
C SER A 2 8.81 4.31 -12.31
N PHE A 3 10.04 3.86 -12.54
CA PHE A 3 10.46 2.46 -12.52
C PHE A 3 10.03 1.76 -11.22
N PHE A 4 10.06 2.49 -10.09
CA PHE A 4 9.62 2.02 -8.78
C PHE A 4 8.10 1.72 -8.72
N SER A 5 7.28 2.58 -9.32
CA SER A 5 5.84 2.35 -9.42
C SER A 5 5.54 1.14 -10.31
N ARG A 6 6.32 0.92 -11.39
CA ARG A 6 6.19 -0.27 -12.24
C ARG A 6 6.67 -1.54 -11.55
N GLU A 7 7.73 -1.49 -10.75
CA GLU A 7 8.26 -2.66 -10.04
C GLU A 7 7.36 -3.07 -8.86
N LEU A 8 6.85 -2.10 -8.09
CA LEU A 8 5.82 -2.37 -7.08
C LEU A 8 4.52 -2.85 -7.74
N LYS A 9 4.10 -2.25 -8.86
CA LYS A 9 2.96 -2.73 -9.63
C LYS A 9 3.17 -4.15 -10.16
N ALA A 10 4.34 -4.47 -10.69
CA ALA A 10 4.66 -5.80 -11.19
C ALA A 10 4.74 -6.85 -10.07
N LYS A 11 5.41 -6.53 -8.94
CA LYS A 11 5.47 -7.39 -7.75
C LYS A 11 4.10 -7.62 -7.10
N CYS A 12 3.17 -6.67 -7.27
CA CYS A 12 1.83 -6.74 -6.70
C CYS A 12 0.75 -7.22 -7.69
N GLY A 13 1.13 -7.74 -8.87
CA GLY A 13 0.17 -8.26 -9.86
C GLY A 13 -0.74 -7.17 -10.47
N LEU A 14 -0.23 -5.95 -10.60
CA LEU A 14 -0.96 -4.81 -11.15
C LEU A 14 -0.69 -4.70 -12.66
N GLY A 15 -1.08 -5.72 -13.42
CA GLY A 15 -1.02 -5.76 -14.88
C GLY A 15 -2.18 -6.58 -15.45
N GLU A 16 -3.13 -5.87 -16.06
CA GLU A 16 -4.12 -6.34 -17.04
C GLU A 16 -5.16 -7.39 -16.61
N ALA A 17 -6.30 -7.33 -17.29
CA ALA A 17 -7.55 -7.92 -16.90
C ALA A 17 -7.56 -9.45 -17.05
N GLU A 18 -7.51 -10.19 -15.94
CA GLU A 18 -8.01 -11.56 -15.93
C GLU A 18 -9.52 -11.54 -15.67
N HIS A 19 -10.25 -11.63 -16.77
CA HIS A 19 -11.56 -12.27 -16.79
C HIS A 19 -11.28 -13.75 -16.54
N ASP A 20 -11.50 -14.25 -15.33
CA ASP A 20 -11.52 -15.69 -15.13
C ASP A 20 -12.51 -16.15 -14.07
N HIS A 21 -13.29 -17.14 -14.51
CA HIS A 21 -14.28 -17.85 -13.74
C HIS A 21 -13.57 -18.90 -12.89
N GLY A 22 -13.63 -18.74 -11.57
CA GLY A 22 -13.53 -19.83 -10.59
C GLY A 22 -12.25 -20.66 -10.58
N GLU A 23 -11.46 -20.53 -9.52
CA GLU A 23 -11.32 -21.62 -8.53
C GLU A 23 -10.58 -21.13 -7.29
N CYS A 24 -11.05 -21.65 -6.15
CA CYS A 24 -10.56 -21.29 -4.82
C CYS A 24 -9.48 -22.27 -4.42
N HIS A 25 -8.19 -21.93 -4.41
CA HIS A 25 -7.19 -22.71 -3.65
C HIS A 25 -6.29 -21.80 -2.81
N GLY A 26 -6.20 -22.14 -1.52
CA GLY A 26 -5.81 -21.25 -0.44
C GLY A 26 -4.32 -21.11 -0.17
N HIS A 27 -4.00 -20.12 0.65
CA HIS A 27 -2.88 -20.12 1.58
C HIS A 27 -3.28 -19.34 2.86
N SER A 28 -2.88 -19.90 4.00
CA SER A 28 -3.26 -19.52 5.36
C SER A 28 -3.01 -18.05 5.70
N GLY A 29 -4.06 -17.33 6.08
CA GLY A 29 -4.04 -15.94 6.55
C GLY A 29 -5.48 -15.43 6.70
N MET A 30 -5.98 -15.39 7.94
CA MET A 30 -7.36 -15.06 8.32
C MET A 30 -8.45 -15.74 7.44
N ILE A 31 -8.80 -16.97 7.81
CA ILE A 31 -9.94 -17.70 7.24
C ILE A 31 -11.20 -16.83 7.39
N GLY A 32 -11.81 -16.41 6.27
CA GLY A 32 -13.22 -16.01 6.28
C GLY A 32 -13.70 -14.97 5.26
N TRP A 33 -12.85 -14.12 4.68
CA TRP A 33 -13.35 -13.02 3.85
C TRP A 33 -13.39 -13.36 2.36
N LYS A 34 -14.61 -13.57 1.84
CA LYS A 34 -14.86 -13.49 0.40
C LYS A 34 -14.89 -12.02 0.00
N TRP A 35 -13.95 -11.63 -0.86
CA TRP A 35 -13.91 -10.31 -1.48
C TRP A 35 -14.68 -10.34 -2.80
N SER A 36 -15.75 -9.57 -2.90
CA SER A 36 -16.44 -9.38 -4.17
C SER A 36 -15.59 -8.56 -5.15
N VAL A 37 -15.90 -8.63 -6.44
CA VAL A 37 -15.20 -7.85 -7.48
C VAL A 37 -15.23 -6.36 -7.17
N LYS A 38 -16.38 -5.84 -6.71
CA LYS A 38 -16.55 -4.44 -6.31
C LYS A 38 -15.65 -4.06 -5.13
N GLU A 39 -15.58 -4.90 -4.11
CA GLU A 39 -14.73 -4.65 -2.93
C GLU A 39 -13.25 -4.73 -3.28
N LYS A 40 -12.84 -5.68 -4.13
CA LYS A 40 -11.46 -5.76 -4.62
C LYS A 40 -11.06 -4.48 -5.34
N LEU A 41 -11.95 -3.95 -6.19
CA LEU A 41 -11.72 -2.69 -6.91
C LEU A 41 -11.64 -1.50 -5.94
N ALA A 42 -12.56 -1.40 -4.99
CA ALA A 42 -12.55 -0.35 -3.96
C ALA A 42 -11.27 -0.39 -3.12
N ALA A 43 -10.89 -1.57 -2.63
CA ALA A 43 -9.67 -1.77 -1.86
C ALA A 43 -8.42 -1.38 -2.66
N ARG A 44 -8.31 -1.84 -3.90
CA ARG A 44 -7.19 -1.50 -4.79
C ARG A 44 -7.10 0.00 -5.04
N THR A 45 -8.24 0.66 -5.20
CA THR A 45 -8.32 2.12 -5.41
C THR A 45 -7.84 2.88 -4.19
N ALA A 46 -8.31 2.50 -3.00
CA ALA A 46 -7.88 3.09 -1.73
C ALA A 46 -6.37 2.93 -1.49
N LEU A 47 -5.85 1.72 -1.75
CA LEU A 47 -4.45 1.39 -1.53
C LEU A 47 -3.53 2.13 -2.52
N ASN A 48 -3.93 2.22 -3.79
CA ASN A 48 -3.21 3.01 -4.79
C ASN A 48 -3.18 4.50 -4.42
N LEU A 49 -4.32 5.06 -3.99
CA LEU A 49 -4.38 6.45 -3.57
C LEU A 49 -3.46 6.74 -2.37
N ALA A 50 -3.41 5.82 -1.40
CA ALA A 50 -2.51 5.92 -0.26
C ALA A 50 -1.03 5.82 -0.68
N LEU A 51 -0.71 4.89 -1.60
CA LEU A 51 0.64 4.75 -2.14
C LEU A 51 1.07 6.01 -2.91
N ASP A 52 0.17 6.59 -3.71
CA ASP A 52 0.46 7.81 -4.46
C ASP A 52 0.73 9.00 -3.51
N ARG A 53 -0.03 9.12 -2.41
CA ARG A 53 0.21 10.14 -1.36
C ARG A 53 1.57 9.93 -0.68
N GLU A 54 1.91 8.68 -0.33
CA GLU A 54 3.19 8.34 0.29
C GLU A 54 4.37 8.67 -0.63
N LEU A 55 4.28 8.27 -1.90
CA LEU A 55 5.30 8.57 -2.91
C LEU A 55 5.45 10.08 -3.11
N ALA A 56 4.35 10.83 -3.13
CA ALA A 56 4.40 12.28 -3.23
C ALA A 56 5.12 12.92 -2.04
N ALA A 57 4.88 12.43 -0.81
CA ALA A 57 5.59 12.88 0.38
C ALA A 57 7.08 12.57 0.32
N VAL A 58 7.46 11.34 -0.06
CA VAL A 58 8.87 10.94 -0.24
C VAL A 58 9.55 11.80 -1.32
N ILE A 59 8.88 12.06 -2.44
CA ILE A 59 9.42 12.94 -3.49
C ILE A 59 9.65 14.36 -2.96
N HIS A 60 8.71 14.89 -2.17
CA HIS A 60 8.84 16.22 -1.58
C HIS A 60 10.06 16.29 -0.64
N GLU A 61 10.15 15.35 0.31
CA GLU A 61 11.28 15.30 1.25
C GLU A 61 12.61 15.04 0.54
N ALA A 62 12.62 14.19 -0.49
CA ALA A 62 13.82 13.93 -1.30
C ALA A 62 14.34 15.21 -1.96
N LYS A 63 13.44 16.05 -2.49
CA LYS A 63 13.83 17.34 -3.08
C LYS A 63 14.45 18.26 -2.03
N GLU A 64 13.82 18.40 -0.87
CA GLU A 64 14.36 19.24 0.20
C GLU A 64 15.72 18.73 0.71
N ARG A 65 15.91 17.42 0.82
CA ARG A 65 17.20 16.82 1.20
C ARG A 65 18.25 17.08 0.13
N ALA A 66 17.91 16.90 -1.14
CA ALA A 66 18.81 17.15 -2.27
C ALA A 66 19.31 18.60 -2.31
N GLU A 67 18.45 19.58 -1.99
CA GLU A 67 18.83 21.00 -1.91
C GLU A 67 19.86 21.31 -0.81
N ARG A 68 19.97 20.44 0.20
CA ARG A 68 20.89 20.61 1.35
C ARG A 68 22.24 19.93 1.16
N ILE A 69 22.41 19.13 0.09
CA ILE A 69 23.66 18.42 -0.21
C ILE A 69 24.76 19.44 -0.54
N LYS A 70 25.89 19.35 0.17
CA LYS A 70 27.07 20.18 -0.05
C LYS A 70 28.30 19.34 -0.36
N GLU A 71 28.36 18.13 0.18
CA GLU A 71 29.51 17.25 0.10
C GLU A 71 29.10 15.81 -0.28
N ALA A 72 30.09 14.98 -0.62
CA ALA A 72 29.84 13.60 -1.04
C ALA A 72 29.20 12.75 0.07
N SER A 73 29.49 13.04 1.34
CA SER A 73 28.83 12.37 2.48
C SER A 73 27.32 12.54 2.47
N ASP A 74 26.85 13.77 2.22
CA ASP A 74 25.41 14.10 2.20
C ASP A 74 24.69 13.34 1.07
N LEU A 75 25.38 13.11 -0.05
CA LEU A 75 24.85 12.32 -1.16
C LEU A 75 24.64 10.85 -0.77
N TRP A 76 25.60 10.24 -0.08
CA TRP A 76 25.49 8.84 0.37
C TRP A 76 24.48 8.68 1.52
N GLU A 77 24.33 9.69 2.37
CA GLU A 77 23.24 9.73 3.36
C GLU A 77 21.87 9.80 2.67
N MET A 78 21.74 10.59 1.60
CA MET A 78 20.52 10.63 0.80
C MET A 78 20.22 9.28 0.15
N GLU A 79 21.21 8.59 -0.41
CA GLU A 79 21.04 7.24 -0.97
C GLU A 79 20.52 6.26 0.10
N THR A 80 21.17 6.24 1.27
CA THR A 80 20.77 5.36 2.38
C THR A 80 19.32 5.63 2.78
N TRP A 81 18.96 6.90 2.94
CA TRP A 81 17.58 7.27 3.24
C TRP A 81 16.58 6.84 2.14
N LEU A 82 16.93 6.95 0.86
CA LEU A 82 16.07 6.50 -0.24
C LEU A 82 15.87 4.98 -0.24
N ILE A 83 16.90 4.21 0.12
CA ILE A 83 16.80 2.76 0.30
C ILE A 83 15.82 2.45 1.43
N ASP A 84 15.96 3.11 2.59
CA ASP A 84 15.06 2.93 3.73
C ASP A 84 13.61 3.26 3.39
N GLN A 85 13.35 4.35 2.65
CA GLN A 85 12.02 4.70 2.18
C GLN A 85 11.46 3.63 1.25
N ARG A 86 12.26 3.14 0.30
CA ARG A 86 11.85 2.07 -0.63
C ARG A 86 11.45 0.80 0.11
N GLU A 87 12.27 0.37 1.06
CA GLU A 87 11.96 -0.84 1.84
C GLU A 87 10.76 -0.63 2.77
N GLY A 88 10.65 0.55 3.40
CA GLY A 88 9.50 0.92 4.23
C GLY A 88 8.19 0.81 3.46
N ILE A 89 8.14 1.42 2.27
CA ILE A 89 6.97 1.34 1.37
C ILE A 89 6.70 -0.12 0.98
N ALA A 90 7.72 -0.89 0.60
CA ALA A 90 7.53 -2.29 0.22
C ALA A 90 6.99 -3.16 1.36
N ARG A 91 7.37 -2.88 2.61
CA ARG A 91 6.85 -3.59 3.79
C ARG A 91 5.40 -3.22 4.11
N THR A 92 5.03 -1.95 3.94
CA THR A 92 3.69 -1.45 4.31
C THR A 92 2.63 -1.82 3.27
N PHE A 93 2.95 -1.76 1.98
CA PHE A 93 1.99 -1.95 0.90
C PHE A 93 2.01 -3.39 0.33
N ASP A 94 1.45 -4.34 1.08
CA ASP A 94 1.21 -5.72 0.64
C ASP A 94 -0.19 -5.87 0.02
N PHE A 95 -0.26 -6.24 -1.26
CA PHE A 95 -1.51 -6.33 -2.02
C PHE A 95 -2.21 -7.69 -1.92
N ARG A 96 -1.67 -8.64 -1.14
CA ARG A 96 -2.30 -9.95 -0.98
C ARG A 96 -3.58 -9.82 -0.16
N TYR A 97 -4.70 -10.27 -0.74
CA TYR A 97 -6.03 -10.18 -0.12
C TYR A 97 -6.13 -10.85 1.26
N SER A 98 -5.29 -11.84 1.55
CA SER A 98 -5.22 -12.52 2.85
C SER A 98 -4.69 -11.66 3.99
N VAL A 99 -3.91 -10.62 3.69
CA VAL A 99 -3.33 -9.70 4.69
C VAL A 99 -3.88 -8.27 4.59
N LEU A 100 -4.72 -8.02 3.59
CA LEU A 100 -5.18 -6.68 3.21
C LEU A 100 -5.93 -5.95 4.33
N ALA A 101 -6.70 -6.69 5.15
CA ALA A 101 -7.36 -6.10 6.33
C ALA A 101 -6.35 -5.52 7.34
N ARG A 102 -5.23 -6.23 7.57
CA ARG A 102 -4.15 -5.78 8.45
C ARG A 102 -3.37 -4.61 7.84
N VAL A 103 -3.19 -4.62 6.52
CA VAL A 103 -2.58 -3.50 5.78
C VAL A 103 -3.43 -2.24 5.95
N PHE A 104 -4.75 -2.31 5.72
CA PHE A 104 -5.64 -1.16 5.94
C PHE A 104 -5.68 -0.70 7.39
N ALA A 105 -5.66 -1.62 8.36
CA ALA A 105 -5.59 -1.26 9.77
C ALA A 105 -4.31 -0.46 10.09
N THR A 106 -3.17 -0.89 9.55
CA THR A 106 -1.89 -0.19 9.70
C THR A 106 -1.96 1.20 9.07
N LEU A 107 -2.47 1.30 7.83
CA LEU A 107 -2.61 2.57 7.11
C LEU A 107 -3.59 3.55 7.80
N LEU A 108 -4.65 3.04 8.44
CA LEU A 108 -5.57 3.86 9.23
C LEU A 108 -4.91 4.38 10.52
N ARG A 109 -4.18 3.51 11.22
CA ARG A 109 -3.44 3.89 12.44
C ARG A 109 -2.41 4.97 12.15
N GLU A 110 -1.71 4.84 11.03
CA GLU A 110 -0.73 5.81 10.54
C GLU A 110 -1.37 7.03 9.83
N ARG A 111 -2.71 7.11 9.78
CA ARG A 111 -3.48 8.18 9.12
C ARG A 111 -3.16 8.38 7.63
N ARG A 112 -2.61 7.37 6.97
CA ARG A 112 -2.32 7.36 5.53
C ARG A 112 -3.57 7.11 4.68
N VAL A 113 -4.54 6.42 5.28
CA VAL A 113 -5.88 6.14 4.74
C VAL A 113 -6.90 6.60 5.77
N SER A 114 -8.06 7.04 5.30
CA SER A 114 -9.25 7.29 6.13
C SER A 114 -10.35 6.28 5.84
N LEU A 115 -11.34 6.15 6.74
CA LEU A 115 -12.52 5.31 6.48
C LEU A 115 -13.29 5.76 5.23
N ILE A 116 -13.18 7.03 4.85
CA ILE A 116 -13.77 7.58 3.64
C ILE A 116 -13.12 7.00 2.39
N ASP A 117 -11.80 6.83 2.39
CA ASP A 117 -11.06 6.24 1.28
C ASP A 117 -11.43 4.74 1.11
N LEU A 118 -11.95 4.09 2.16
CA LEU A 118 -12.40 2.69 2.16
C LEU A 118 -13.90 2.51 1.84
N ARG A 119 -14.59 3.58 1.42
CA ARG A 119 -16.01 3.49 1.00
C ARG A 119 -16.14 2.51 -0.16
N GLY A 120 -17.02 1.53 -0.01
CA GLY A 120 -17.23 0.44 -0.97
C GLY A 120 -16.84 -0.94 -0.45
N LEU A 121 -16.22 -1.00 0.74
CA LEU A 121 -16.09 -2.24 1.51
C LEU A 121 -17.37 -2.52 2.31
N ALA A 122 -17.70 -3.80 2.52
CA ALA A 122 -18.79 -4.19 3.40
C ALA A 122 -18.53 -3.71 4.84
N GLN A 123 -19.60 -3.35 5.55
CA GLN A 123 -19.50 -2.77 6.90
C GLN A 123 -18.76 -3.69 7.89
N GLU A 124 -19.04 -4.99 7.87
CA GLU A 124 -18.34 -5.99 8.68
C GLU A 124 -16.80 -5.94 8.52
N LYS A 125 -16.35 -5.68 7.28
CA LYS A 125 -14.92 -5.58 6.97
C LYS A 125 -14.34 -4.28 7.51
N LEU A 126 -15.05 -3.16 7.36
CA LEU A 126 -14.66 -1.86 7.91
C LEU A 126 -14.54 -1.92 9.43
N ASP A 127 -15.51 -2.52 10.12
CA ASP A 127 -15.52 -2.65 11.59
C ASP A 127 -14.32 -3.46 12.08
N THR A 128 -13.97 -4.54 11.37
CA THR A 128 -12.80 -5.36 11.69
C THR A 128 -11.50 -4.61 11.46
N ILE A 129 -11.38 -3.90 10.34
CA ILE A 129 -10.21 -3.06 10.02
C ILE A 129 -10.03 -1.96 11.09
N GLU A 130 -11.12 -1.32 11.51
CA GLU A 130 -11.10 -0.30 12.55
C GLU A 130 -10.73 -0.87 13.92
N ARG A 131 -11.22 -2.06 14.28
CA ARG A 131 -10.80 -2.73 15.52
C ARG A 131 -9.31 -3.04 15.52
N LEU A 132 -8.78 -3.53 14.40
CA LEU A 132 -7.37 -3.87 14.24
C LEU A 132 -6.46 -2.63 14.28
N SER A 133 -6.94 -1.45 13.84
CA SER A 133 -6.11 -0.23 13.83
C SER A 133 -5.89 0.36 15.24
N ARG A 134 -6.73 -0.02 16.20
CA ARG A 134 -6.63 0.40 17.61
C ARG A 134 -5.72 -0.50 18.45
N THR A 135 -5.26 -1.63 17.89
CA THR A 135 -4.32 -2.55 18.51
C THR A 135 -2.89 -2.11 18.21
#